data_AF-A0A9E5T7T6-F1
#
_entry.id   AF-A0A9E5T7T6-F1
#
_cell.length_a   1.000
_cell.length_b   1.000
_cell.length_c   1.000
_cell.angle_alpha   90.00
_cell.angle_beta   90.00
_cell.angle_gamma   90.00
#
_symmetry.space_group_name_H-M   'P 1'
#
loop_
_entity.id
_entity.type
_entity.pdbx_description
1 polymer ?
#
loop_
_entity_poly.entity_id
_entity_poly.type
_entity_poly.pdbx_seq_one_letter_code
_entity_poly.pdbx_strand_id
1 'polypeptide(L)'
;MRFAEVFLRLGITLVAWMMLFTYALWLAAAHVVECGPDGDELYRLLLGLAPFTVAFAFAIRVTRPFADIHSMLRWLGAPLGLLLLLGLRTIWSVLSQVNIGAVALCGADEPALWQQAWAPLQLATVFAVAILVFREMIRPR
;
A
#
# COMPACT_ATOMS: atom_id res chain seq x y z
N MET A 1 27.00 -19.33 -2.03
CA MET A 1 25.86 -18.84 -1.24
C MET A 1 25.05 -20.03 -0.76
N ARG A 2 24.63 -20.06 0.50
CA ARG A 2 23.90 -21.19 1.10
C ARG A 2 22.47 -21.18 0.55
N PHE A 3 22.02 -22.26 -0.08
CA PHE A 3 20.72 -22.36 -0.79
C PHE A 3 19.53 -21.81 0.03
N ALA A 4 19.50 -22.06 1.35
CA ALA A 4 18.49 -21.54 2.25
C ALA A 4 18.35 -20.01 2.25
N GLU A 5 19.46 -19.27 2.12
CA GLU A 5 19.44 -17.80 2.10
C GLU A 5 18.76 -17.26 0.83
N VAL A 6 18.99 -17.92 -0.30
CA VAL A 6 18.36 -17.58 -1.58
C VAL A 6 16.85 -17.78 -1.50
N PHE A 7 16.41 -18.93 -0.98
CA PHE A 7 14.98 -19.22 -0.83
C PHE A 7 14.30 -18.25 0.13
N LEU A 8 14.96 -17.89 1.23
CA LEU A 8 14.44 -16.93 2.18
C LEU A 8 14.27 -15.54 1.53
N ARG A 9 15.28 -15.05 0.82
CA ARG A 9 15.21 -13.76 0.10
C ARG A 9 14.10 -13.76 -0.95
N LEU A 10 14.00 -14.83 -1.74
CA LEU A 10 12.97 -14.97 -2.78
C LEU A 10 11.56 -15.01 -2.16
N GLY A 11 11.37 -15.83 -1.12
CA GLY A 11 10.10 -15.95 -0.41
C GLY A 11 9.65 -14.64 0.22
N ILE A 12 10.53 -13.93 0.93
CA ILE A 12 10.20 -12.62 1.52
C ILE A 12 9.84 -11.61 0.43
N THR A 13 10.58 -11.60 -0.69
CA THR A 13 10.30 -10.68 -1.81
C THR A 13 8.92 -10.95 -2.40
N LEU A 14 8.58 -12.23 -2.62
CA LEU A 14 7.29 -12.62 -3.18
C LEU A 14 6.13 -12.24 -2.24
N VAL A 15 6.25 -12.55 -0.95
CA VAL A 15 5.25 -12.18 0.06
C VAL A 15 5.08 -10.67 0.12
N ALA A 16 6.17 -9.90 0.10
CA ALA A 16 6.12 -8.45 0.11
C ALA A 16 5.38 -7.90 -1.11
N TRP A 17 5.65 -8.42 -2.31
CA TRP A 17 4.88 -8.06 -3.51
C TRP A 17 3.40 -8.40 -3.38
N MET A 18 3.07 -9.62 -2.94
CA MET A 18 1.67 -10.03 -2.75
C MET A 18 0.93 -9.10 -1.79
N MET A 19 1.56 -8.72 -0.68
CA MET A 19 0.98 -7.79 0.30
C MET A 19 0.77 -6.39 -0.28
N LEU A 20 1.74 -5.86 -1.05
CA LEU A 20 1.61 -4.57 -1.72
C LEU A 20 0.48 -4.57 -2.76
N PHE A 21 0.38 -5.62 -3.57
CA PHE A 21 -0.70 -5.75 -4.55
C PHE A 21 -2.06 -5.86 -3.87
N THR A 22 -2.16 -6.67 -2.82
CA THR A 22 -3.41 -6.86 -2.08
C THR A 22 -3.87 -5.52 -1.51
N TYR A 23 -2.97 -4.80 -0.86
CA TYR A 23 -3.28 -3.47 -0.34
C TYR A 23 -3.71 -2.49 -1.43
N ALA A 24 -2.92 -2.35 -2.49
CA ALA A 24 -3.21 -1.40 -3.56
C ALA A 24 -4.51 -1.73 -4.31
N LEU A 25 -4.81 -3.02 -4.51
CA LEU A 25 -6.04 -3.48 -5.13
C LEU A 25 -7.25 -3.13 -4.28
N TRP A 26 -7.22 -3.43 -2.97
CA TRP A 26 -8.32 -3.10 -2.08
C TRP A 26 -8.49 -1.59 -1.90
N LEU A 27 -7.39 -0.84 -1.85
CA LEU A 27 -7.43 0.62 -1.84
C LEU A 27 -8.08 1.18 -3.11
N ALA A 28 -7.74 0.61 -4.27
CA ALA A 28 -8.36 0.97 -5.54
C ALA A 28 -9.82 0.54 -5.62
N ALA A 29 -10.22 -0.57 -5.01
CA ALA A 29 -11.61 -1.05 -5.02
C ALA A 29 -12.50 -0.36 -3.97
N ALA A 30 -11.93 0.18 -2.89
CA ALA A 30 -12.70 0.74 -1.78
C ALA A 30 -13.67 1.87 -2.19
N HIS A 31 -13.36 2.63 -3.25
CA HIS A 31 -14.26 3.69 -3.72
C HIS A 31 -15.61 3.20 -4.28
N VAL A 32 -15.76 1.91 -4.60
CA VAL A 32 -17.05 1.32 -5.01
C VAL A 32 -17.76 0.57 -3.89
N VAL A 33 -17.13 0.44 -2.73
CA VAL A 33 -17.72 -0.22 -1.56
C VAL A 33 -18.57 0.82 -0.82
N GLU A 34 -19.87 0.54 -0.70
CA GLU A 34 -20.79 1.40 0.03
C GLU A 34 -20.48 1.41 1.53
N CYS A 35 -20.78 2.52 2.18
CA CYS A 35 -20.67 2.63 3.64
C CYS A 35 -21.78 1.82 4.31
N GLY A 36 -21.44 0.58 4.62
CA GLY A 36 -22.15 -0.31 5.55
C GLY A 36 -21.16 -0.88 6.58
N PRO A 37 -21.58 -1.88 7.38
CA PRO A 37 -20.71 -2.51 8.38
C PRO A 37 -19.39 -3.03 7.79
N ASP A 38 -19.47 -3.74 6.66
CA ASP A 38 -18.31 -4.31 5.98
C ASP A 38 -17.42 -3.23 5.34
N GLY A 39 -18.03 -2.14 4.86
CA GLY A 39 -17.31 -1.00 4.29
C GLY A 39 -16.48 -0.26 5.33
N ASP A 40 -17.07 0.06 6.49
CA ASP A 40 -16.35 0.71 7.60
C ASP A 40 -15.18 -0.16 8.08
N GLU A 41 -15.38 -1.47 8.21
CA GLU A 41 -14.31 -2.40 8.59
C GLU A 41 -13.18 -2.43 7.55
N LEU A 42 -13.52 -2.45 6.25
CA LEU A 42 -12.53 -2.38 5.17
C LEU A 42 -11.72 -1.08 5.24
N TYR A 43 -12.36 0.08 5.39
CA TYR A 43 -11.67 1.37 5.50
C TYR A 43 -10.74 1.42 6.71
N ARG A 44 -11.20 0.93 7.88
CA ARG A 44 -10.39 0.82 9.10
C ARG A 44 -9.16 -0.07 8.88
N LEU A 45 -9.36 -1.22 8.24
CA LEU A 45 -8.28 -2.15 7.96
C LEU A 45 -7.27 -1.55 6.98
N LEU A 46 -7.72 -0.86 5.92
CA LEU A 46 -6.82 -0.19 4.97
C LEU A 46 -6.04 0.97 5.59
N LEU A 47 -6.64 1.74 6.49
CA LEU A 47 -5.96 2.77 7.26
C LEU A 47 -4.90 2.17 8.19
N GLY A 48 -5.25 1.10 8.91
CA GLY A 48 -4.34 0.42 9.83
C GLY A 48 -3.21 -0.33 9.12
N LEU A 49 -3.44 -0.87 7.93
CA LEU A 49 -2.44 -1.62 7.15
C LEU A 49 -1.43 -0.69 6.44
N ALA A 50 -1.81 0.56 6.19
CA ALA A 50 -1.00 1.56 5.48
C ALA A 50 0.48 1.61 5.92
N PRO A 51 0.84 1.75 7.22
CA PRO A 51 2.25 1.80 7.65
C PRO A 51 3.03 0.52 7.34
N PHE A 52 2.38 -0.65 7.40
CA PHE A 52 3.03 -1.94 7.16
C PHE A 52 3.43 -2.12 5.69
N THR A 53 2.73 -1.45 4.77
CA THR A 53 3.07 -1.47 3.34
C THR A 53 4.46 -0.90 3.06
N VAL A 54 4.89 0.10 3.85
CA VAL A 54 6.25 0.64 3.76
C VAL A 54 7.28 -0.40 4.15
N ALA A 55 7.01 -1.21 5.18
CA ALA A 55 7.90 -2.29 5.59
C ALA A 55 8.04 -3.37 4.50
N PHE A 56 6.96 -3.71 3.79
CA PHE A 56 7.01 -4.63 2.64
C PHE A 56 7.81 -4.03 1.47
N ALA A 57 7.59 -2.76 1.14
CA ALA A 57 8.37 -2.07 0.11
C ALA A 57 9.87 -2.03 0.45
N PHE A 58 10.20 -1.84 1.74
CA PHE A 58 11.57 -1.91 2.22
C PHE A 58 12.14 -3.34 2.15
N ALA A 59 11.34 -4.35 2.50
CA ALA A 59 11.76 -5.74 2.43
C ALA A 59 12.20 -6.14 1.01
N ILE A 60 11.44 -5.76 -0.02
CA ILE A 60 11.80 -5.97 -1.43
C ILE A 60 13.19 -5.41 -1.75
N ARG A 61 13.49 -4.23 -1.22
CA ARG A 61 14.78 -3.55 -1.45
C ARG A 61 15.94 -4.21 -0.72
N VAL A 62 15.71 -4.83 0.44
CA VAL A 62 16.75 -5.48 1.25
C VAL A 62 17.05 -6.88 0.75
N THR A 63 16.03 -7.63 0.34
CA THR A 63 16.18 -9.04 -0.03
C THR A 63 16.89 -9.23 -1.36
N ARG A 64 16.78 -8.26 -2.29
CA ARG A 64 17.37 -8.25 -3.66
C ARG A 64 17.71 -9.65 -4.17
N PRO A 65 16.72 -10.40 -4.70
CA PRO A 65 17.02 -11.67 -5.34
C PRO A 65 17.94 -11.45 -6.54
N PHE A 66 18.57 -12.52 -7.01
CA PHE A 66 19.44 -12.54 -8.20
C PHE A 66 18.93 -11.65 -9.34
N ALA A 67 19.85 -11.08 -10.11
CA ALA A 67 19.58 -10.07 -11.15
C ALA A 67 18.46 -10.47 -12.14
N ASP A 68 18.35 -11.76 -12.47
CA ASP A 68 17.33 -12.26 -13.40
C ASP A 68 15.91 -12.17 -12.80
N ILE A 69 15.73 -12.62 -11.56
CA ILE A 69 14.46 -12.55 -10.84
C ILE A 69 14.08 -11.10 -10.59
N HIS A 70 15.06 -10.27 -10.26
CA HIS A 70 14.87 -8.84 -10.11
C HIS A 70 14.32 -8.20 -11.40
N SER A 71 14.86 -8.59 -12.56
CA SER A 71 14.42 -8.08 -13.86
C SER A 71 12.98 -8.46 -14.21
N MET A 72 12.54 -9.67 -13.81
CA MET A 72 11.16 -10.13 -13.97
C MET A 72 10.22 -9.38 -13.00
N LEU A 73 10.58 -9.31 -11.72
CA LEU A 73 9.76 -8.66 -10.69
C LEU A 73 9.65 -7.15 -10.89
N ARG A 74 10.65 -6.49 -11.48
CA ARG A 74 10.60 -5.06 -11.85
C ARG A 74 9.33 -4.70 -12.61
N TRP A 75 8.89 -5.56 -13.54
CA TRP A 75 7.71 -5.29 -14.36
C TRP A 75 6.41 -5.26 -13.55
N LEU A 76 6.37 -5.90 -12.38
CA LEU A 76 5.23 -5.82 -11.46
C LEU A 76 5.09 -4.43 -10.83
N GLY A 77 6.14 -3.61 -10.82
CA GLY A 77 6.03 -2.25 -10.32
C GLY A 77 5.09 -1.37 -11.15
N ALA A 78 4.94 -1.65 -12.45
CA ALA A 78 4.05 -0.89 -13.34
C ALA A 78 2.56 -1.09 -13.00
N PRO A 79 2.01 -2.31 -12.96
CA PRO A 79 0.62 -2.52 -12.54
C PRO A 79 0.38 -2.10 -11.09
N LEU A 80 1.36 -2.28 -10.19
CA LEU A 80 1.23 -1.76 -8.83
C LEU A 80 1.11 -0.22 -8.82
N GLY A 81 1.95 0.49 -9.59
CA GLY A 81 1.87 1.93 -9.74
C GLY A 81 0.51 2.39 -10.26
N LEU A 82 -0.05 1.69 -11.25
CA LEU A 82 -1.40 1.97 -11.76
C LEU A 82 -2.47 1.80 -10.67
N LEU A 83 -2.41 0.72 -9.88
CA LEU A 83 -3.34 0.50 -8.77
C LEU A 83 -3.23 1.60 -7.70
N LEU A 84 -2.01 2.02 -7.36
CA LEU A 84 -1.81 3.12 -6.40
C LEU A 84 -2.39 4.44 -6.93
N LEU A 85 -2.27 4.71 -8.23
CA LEU A 85 -2.89 5.89 -8.84
C LEU A 85 -4.42 5.84 -8.74
N LEU A 86 -5.03 4.67 -8.97
CA LEU A 86 -6.47 4.50 -8.78
C LEU A 86 -6.87 4.66 -7.30
N GLY A 87 -6.05 4.12 -6.39
CA GLY A 87 -6.23 4.25 -4.94
C GLY A 87 -6.12 5.68 -4.41
N LEU A 88 -5.48 6.62 -5.13
CA LEU A 88 -5.41 8.03 -4.73
C LEU A 88 -6.80 8.65 -4.59
N ARG A 89 -7.78 8.23 -5.40
CA ARG A 89 -9.16 8.70 -5.27
C ARG A 89 -9.73 8.36 -3.90
N THR A 90 -9.55 7.11 -3.46
CA THR A 90 -9.98 6.64 -2.14
C THR A 90 -9.27 7.41 -1.03
N ILE A 91 -7.94 7.54 -1.11
CA ILE A 91 -7.17 8.27 -0.09
C ILE A 91 -7.62 9.73 0.01
N TRP A 92 -7.83 10.38 -1.13
CA TRP A 92 -8.30 11.77 -1.16
C TRP A 92 -9.70 11.91 -0.56
N SER A 93 -10.61 10.97 -0.86
CA SER A 93 -11.93 10.93 -0.25
C SER A 93 -11.86 10.82 1.27
N VAL A 94 -11.05 9.88 1.78
CA VAL A 94 -10.83 9.67 3.22
C VAL A 94 -10.26 10.94 3.87
N LEU A 95 -9.20 11.50 3.31
CA LEU A 95 -8.55 12.69 3.85
C LEU A 95 -9.47 13.91 3.85
N SER A 96 -10.21 14.13 2.75
CA SER A 96 -11.12 15.27 2.64
C SER A 96 -12.31 15.14 3.59
N GLN A 97 -12.90 13.96 3.75
CA GLN A 97 -14.00 13.76 4.69
C GLN A 97 -13.56 13.93 6.15
N VAL A 98 -12.48 13.27 6.54
CA VAL A 98 -12.05 13.18 7.93
C VAL A 98 -11.36 14.46 8.41
N ASN A 99 -10.46 15.04 7.60
CA ASN A 99 -9.64 16.17 8.04
C ASN A 99 -10.16 17.54 7.58
N ILE A 100 -10.94 17.60 6.49
CA ILE A 100 -11.52 18.88 6.00
C ILE A 100 -12.99 18.97 6.36
N GLY A 101 -13.76 17.91 6.12
CA GLY A 101 -15.18 17.83 6.45
C GLY A 101 -15.45 17.63 7.95
N ALA A 102 -14.45 17.16 8.71
CA ALA A 102 -14.58 16.78 10.11
C ALA A 102 -15.73 15.77 10.34
N VAL A 103 -15.87 14.80 9.43
CA VAL A 103 -16.88 13.74 9.49
C VAL A 103 -16.19 12.37 9.50
N ALA A 104 -16.73 11.41 10.24
CA ALA A 104 -16.29 10.02 10.23
C ALA A 104 -16.42 9.35 8.85
N LEU A 105 -15.56 8.38 8.56
CA LEU A 105 -15.46 7.66 7.28
C LEU A 105 -16.78 7.10 6.72
N CYS A 106 -17.65 6.61 7.60
CA CYS A 106 -18.94 6.01 7.22
C CYS A 106 -20.08 6.42 8.19
N GLY A 107 -20.01 7.62 8.75
CA GLY A 107 -21.01 8.14 9.69
C GLY A 107 -21.20 9.63 9.52
N ALA A 108 -22.16 10.21 10.25
CA ALA A 108 -22.36 11.66 10.32
C ALA A 108 -21.71 12.28 11.58
N ASP A 109 -21.12 11.45 12.43
CA ASP A 109 -20.53 11.85 13.70
C ASP A 109 -19.11 12.41 13.53
N GLU A 110 -18.61 13.02 14.61
CA GLU A 110 -17.22 13.49 14.66
C GLU A 110 -16.25 12.31 14.47
N PRO A 111 -15.21 12.47 13.63
CA PRO A 111 -14.25 11.42 13.39
C PRO A 111 -13.39 11.20 14.61
N ALA A 112 -13.16 9.93 14.93
CA ALA A 112 -12.23 9.56 15.99
C ALA A 112 -10.82 10.11 15.68
N LEU A 113 -10.09 10.55 16.72
CA LEU A 113 -8.74 11.11 16.58
C LEU A 113 -7.77 10.22 15.79
N TRP A 114 -7.92 8.90 15.91
CA TRP A 114 -7.10 7.98 15.14
C TRP A 114 -7.36 8.14 13.64
N GLN A 115 -8.61 8.30 13.17
CA GLN A 115 -8.90 8.50 11.75
C GLN A 115 -8.22 9.75 11.21
N GLN A 116 -8.28 10.85 11.97
CA GLN A 116 -7.65 12.12 11.62
C GLN A 116 -6.13 12.04 11.53
N ALA A 117 -5.50 11.23 12.38
CA ALA A 117 -4.05 11.01 12.37
C ALA A 117 -3.62 10.05 11.25
N TRP A 118 -4.39 8.97 11.03
CA TRP A 118 -4.04 7.91 10.10
C TRP A 118 -4.34 8.26 8.64
N ALA A 119 -5.34 9.11 8.34
CA ALA A 119 -5.64 9.55 6.97
C ALA A 119 -4.46 10.26 6.26
N PRO A 120 -3.81 11.30 6.84
CA PRO A 120 -2.64 11.92 6.22
C PRO A 120 -1.44 10.98 6.21
N LEU A 121 -1.32 10.10 7.21
CA LEU A 121 -0.27 9.10 7.24
C LEU A 121 -0.44 8.07 6.11
N GLN A 122 -1.66 7.66 5.79
CA GLN A 122 -1.96 6.77 4.67
C GLN A 122 -1.49 7.39 3.35
N LEU A 123 -1.76 8.67 3.12
CA LEU A 123 -1.25 9.39 1.96
C LEU A 123 0.30 9.36 1.91
N ALA A 124 0.96 9.70 3.02
CA ALA A 124 2.42 9.67 3.11
C ALA A 124 3.00 8.27 2.85
N THR A 125 2.37 7.22 3.37
CA THR A 125 2.81 5.82 3.16
C THR A 125 2.68 5.40 1.70
N VAL A 126 1.60 5.75 1.01
CA VAL A 126 1.43 5.42 -0.42
C VAL A 126 2.48 6.13 -1.27
N PHE A 127 2.79 7.40 -0.98
CA PHE A 127 3.90 8.09 -1.63
C PHE A 127 5.26 7.42 -1.36
N ALA A 128 5.53 7.03 -0.11
CA ALA A 128 6.76 6.33 0.24
C ALA A 128 6.89 4.99 -0.50
N VAL A 129 5.82 4.19 -0.55
CA VAL A 129 5.76 2.93 -1.31
C VAL A 129 5.99 3.20 -2.80
N ALA A 130 5.29 4.17 -3.40
CA ALA A 130 5.45 4.52 -4.80
C ALA A 130 6.90 4.91 -5.12
N ILE A 131 7.54 5.73 -4.29
CA ILE A 131 8.95 6.13 -4.47
C ILE A 131 9.89 4.93 -4.36
N LEU A 132 9.68 4.06 -3.35
CA LEU A 132 10.53 2.88 -3.14
C LEU A 132 10.42 1.90 -4.32
N VAL A 133 9.20 1.62 -4.78
CA VAL A 133 8.95 0.74 -5.93
C VAL A 133 9.47 1.34 -7.22
N PHE A 134 9.25 2.64 -7.46
CA PHE A 134 9.72 3.33 -8.67
C PHE A 134 11.25 3.37 -8.75
N ARG A 135 11.92 3.62 -7.62
CA ARG A 135 13.38 3.52 -7.53
C ARG A 135 13.87 2.13 -7.86
N GLU A 136 13.15 1.11 -7.45
CA GLU A 136 13.50 -0.27 -7.74
C GLU A 136 13.29 -0.62 -9.22
N MET A 137 12.30 -0.02 -9.90
CA MET A 137 12.10 -0.21 -11.34
C MET A 137 13.21 0.40 -12.20
N ILE A 138 13.73 1.56 -11.81
CA ILE A 138 14.68 2.35 -12.63
C ILE A 138 16.13 1.98 -12.35
N ARG A 139 16.42 1.33 -11.22
CA ARG A 139 17.80 1.10 -10.79
C ARG A 139 18.57 0.30 -11.85
N PRO A 140 19.67 0.84 -12.40
CA PRO A 140 20.57 0.03 -13.20
C PRO A 140 21.24 -1.02 -12.31
N ARG A 141 21.56 -2.17 -12.93
CA ARG A 141 22.13 -3.36 -12.29
C ARG A 141 23.33 -3.05 -11.41
#